data_AF-A0A6A6FI32-F1
#
_entry.id   AF-A0A6A6FI32-F1
#
_cell.length_a   1.000
_cell.length_b   1.000
_cell.length_c   1.000
_cell.angle_alpha   90.00
_cell.angle_beta   90.00
_cell.angle_gamma   90.00
#
_symmetry.space_group_name_H-M   'P 1'
#
loop_
_entity.id
_entity.type
_entity.pdbx_description
1 polymer ?
#
loop_
_entity_poly.entity_id
_entity_poly.type
_entity_poly.pdbx_seq_one_letter_code
_entity_poly.pdbx_strand_id
1 'polypeptide(L)'
;MVGKRSLPQPPNSRTKSSGQVRPTSRGHHRGNGDLESGAGYDNYEGYHEANGNGNARQRPNLTNEARGRKPGIWRFKDAARTALEDKRRGDLKNKLLTQINHDELEAFRKSDEELKAIKNKKVRRFYSEQNDRLNDWLEVDAIVMAVADDVLESMDPDPDNDGTRERGGGIQDVAGNIYELLPEEEQEKRAKAEKRAKWAINVNVIANILLLAGKIYAASTTGSLSLIASLVDSALDLLCTLIVWSTNKLVSWRLDKLQRRFPVGRKRLEPLGILVFSIIMVISFMQILQESVQKLMPLEGEAEPLGNYAIAALVSTIVLKGIIWFGCMPIKTTQVQALAKDCKTDVNFNTLSLLFPLIGYYADVWWLDPAGAAVLSIFIIVDWASTCFENITRLSGQAADTEFLKKLMYVAYRFSPVVAGFKNVTAYHAGDGVWVEIDVLMDPHTKLYHAHDIAETLQYCTEGLGEVDRCFVTMDYSSSGPTGHAEDAERV
;
A
#
# COMPACT_ATOMS: atom_id res chain seq x y z
N MET A 1 -41.66 -13.74 -26.57
CA MET A 1 -40.95 -13.95 -27.85
C MET A 1 -39.54 -13.38 -27.67
N VAL A 2 -38.56 -14.21 -27.35
CA VAL A 2 -37.60 -14.85 -28.30
C VAL A 2 -36.56 -13.83 -28.80
N GLY A 3 -35.29 -14.02 -28.39
CA GLY A 3 -34.18 -13.16 -28.76
C GLY A 3 -32.86 -13.50 -28.05
N LYS A 4 -32.49 -14.80 -27.98
CA LYS A 4 -31.18 -15.22 -27.43
C LYS A 4 -30.06 -14.65 -28.30
N ARG A 5 -29.04 -14.01 -27.72
CA ARG A 5 -27.76 -13.72 -28.38
C ARG A 5 -26.65 -14.57 -27.76
N SER A 6 -25.92 -15.25 -28.63
CA SER A 6 -24.83 -16.18 -28.31
C SER A 6 -23.48 -15.47 -28.20
N LEU A 7 -22.63 -15.96 -27.29
CA LEU A 7 -21.22 -15.57 -27.17
C LEU A 7 -20.39 -16.14 -28.33
N PRO A 8 -19.33 -15.44 -28.82
CA PRO A 8 -18.39 -15.99 -29.78
C PRO A 8 -17.28 -16.81 -29.10
N GLN A 9 -16.97 -17.99 -29.65
CA GLN A 9 -15.79 -18.79 -29.29
C GLN A 9 -14.54 -18.35 -30.08
N PRO A 10 -13.32 -18.58 -29.57
CA PRO A 10 -12.09 -18.20 -30.26
C PRO A 10 -11.74 -19.15 -31.43
N PRO A 11 -11.04 -18.68 -32.48
CA PRO A 11 -10.67 -19.51 -33.62
C PRO A 11 -9.46 -20.40 -33.30
N ASN A 12 -9.54 -21.64 -33.76
CA ASN A 12 -8.48 -22.64 -33.63
C ASN A 12 -7.95 -22.99 -35.04
N SER A 13 -6.66 -22.78 -35.32
CA SER A 13 -6.06 -23.15 -36.62
C SER A 13 -4.59 -23.56 -36.52
N ARG A 14 -4.34 -24.87 -36.61
CA ARG A 14 -3.05 -25.43 -37.06
C ARG A 14 -2.94 -25.26 -38.58
N THR A 15 -1.74 -24.95 -39.10
CA THR A 15 -0.86 -25.91 -39.81
C THR A 15 0.33 -25.24 -40.53
N LYS A 16 1.53 -25.83 -40.39
CA LYS A 16 2.64 -25.99 -41.38
C LYS A 16 3.21 -24.72 -42.07
N SER A 17 4.51 -24.56 -42.34
CA SER A 17 5.77 -25.27 -42.02
C SER A 17 6.93 -24.24 -42.25
N SER A 18 8.22 -24.51 -42.45
CA SER A 18 9.07 -25.70 -42.64
C SER A 18 10.56 -25.28 -42.50
N GLY A 19 11.44 -26.10 -41.92
CA GLY A 19 12.88 -25.79 -41.85
C GLY A 19 13.72 -26.91 -41.21
N GLN A 20 14.50 -27.62 -42.02
CA GLN A 20 15.58 -28.54 -41.56
C GLN A 20 16.75 -27.69 -41.01
N VAL A 21 17.69 -28.20 -40.19
CA VAL A 21 18.78 -29.14 -40.59
C VAL A 21 19.50 -29.74 -39.36
N ARG A 22 19.61 -31.09 -39.39
CA ARG A 22 20.61 -32.03 -38.80
C ARG A 22 21.06 -31.99 -37.32
N PRO A 23 21.16 -33.19 -36.68
CA PRO A 23 21.92 -33.43 -35.45
C PRO A 23 23.30 -34.10 -35.67
N THR A 24 24.16 -34.03 -34.65
CA THR A 24 25.39 -34.82 -34.40
C THR A 24 25.50 -35.06 -32.88
N SER A 25 26.14 -36.10 -32.31
CA SER A 25 26.65 -37.38 -32.83
C SER A 25 27.03 -38.30 -31.64
N ARG A 26 26.64 -39.60 -31.69
CA ARG A 26 27.25 -40.81 -31.06
C ARG A 26 27.57 -40.87 -29.55
N GLY A 27 27.20 -42.00 -28.92
CA GLY A 27 27.60 -42.36 -27.54
C GLY A 27 27.13 -43.75 -27.09
N HIS A 28 27.53 -44.78 -27.85
CA HIS A 28 27.37 -46.24 -27.69
C HIS A 28 27.31 -46.93 -26.29
N HIS A 29 26.50 -48.00 -26.21
CA HIS A 29 26.75 -49.33 -25.59
C HIS A 29 26.92 -49.47 -24.05
N ARG A 30 26.55 -50.60 -23.37
CA ARG A 30 25.75 -51.83 -23.66
C ARG A 30 25.67 -52.65 -22.33
N GLY A 31 24.63 -53.45 -22.10
CA GLY A 31 24.76 -54.68 -21.27
C GLY A 31 23.79 -54.87 -20.08
N ASN A 32 22.92 -55.87 -20.25
CA ASN A 32 22.05 -56.63 -19.35
C ASN A 32 22.39 -56.73 -17.83
N GLY A 33 21.36 -57.04 -17.04
CA GLY A 33 21.50 -57.69 -15.73
C GLY A 33 20.21 -57.67 -14.92
N ASP A 34 19.43 -58.74 -15.00
CA ASP A 34 18.13 -58.92 -14.32
C ASP A 34 18.23 -58.83 -12.77
N LEU A 35 17.15 -58.39 -12.12
CA LEU A 35 16.45 -59.18 -11.09
C LEU A 35 15.20 -58.45 -10.58
N GLU A 36 14.08 -59.17 -10.54
CA GLU A 36 12.82 -58.72 -9.95
C GLU A 36 12.90 -58.67 -8.41
N SER A 37 12.26 -57.68 -7.80
CA SER A 37 11.37 -57.94 -6.66
C SER A 37 10.32 -56.84 -6.58
N GLY A 38 9.05 -57.23 -6.68
CA GLY A 38 7.93 -56.30 -6.59
C GLY A 38 7.47 -56.09 -5.15
N ALA A 39 7.06 -54.86 -4.84
CA ALA A 39 6.07 -54.56 -3.81
C ALA A 39 5.22 -53.41 -4.36
N GLY A 40 3.93 -53.67 -4.59
CA GLY A 40 3.06 -52.76 -5.33
C GLY A 40 2.74 -51.48 -4.58
N TYR A 41 2.57 -50.41 -5.34
CA TYR A 41 1.88 -49.18 -4.93
C TYR A 41 0.80 -48.88 -5.96
N ASP A 42 -0.41 -49.39 -5.71
CA ASP A 42 -1.61 -48.98 -6.44
C ASP A 42 -2.40 -47.97 -5.61
N ASN A 43 -2.92 -46.96 -6.31
CA ASN A 43 -4.10 -46.15 -5.96
C ASN A 43 -4.05 -45.27 -4.69
N TYR A 44 -3.63 -44.02 -4.90
CA TYR A 44 -4.40 -42.86 -4.46
C TYR A 44 -4.51 -41.83 -5.61
N GLU A 45 -5.38 -42.11 -6.58
CA GLU A 45 -5.97 -41.06 -7.42
C GLU A 45 -7.15 -40.44 -6.66
N GLY A 46 -7.17 -39.12 -6.53
CA GLY A 46 -8.29 -38.39 -5.95
C GLY A 46 -7.93 -36.98 -5.48
N TYR A 47 -8.50 -35.97 -6.13
CA TYR A 47 -8.46 -34.55 -5.75
C TYR A 47 -7.13 -33.79 -5.95
N HIS A 48 -6.65 -33.74 -7.19
CA HIS A 48 -5.86 -32.60 -7.69
C HIS A 48 -6.57 -31.97 -8.89
N GLU A 49 -7.55 -31.10 -8.64
CA GLU A 49 -8.13 -30.25 -9.68
C GLU A 49 -8.67 -28.92 -9.09
N ALA A 50 -7.77 -28.06 -8.62
CA ALA A 50 -8.02 -26.65 -8.38
C ALA A 50 -6.71 -25.84 -8.54
N ASN A 51 -6.80 -24.70 -9.25
CA ASN A 51 -5.72 -23.73 -9.51
C ASN A 51 -4.42 -24.24 -10.13
N GLY A 52 -4.45 -24.40 -11.47
CA GLY A 52 -3.24 -24.25 -12.27
C GLY A 52 -2.89 -22.76 -12.47
N ASN A 53 -1.86 -22.27 -11.79
CA ASN A 53 -1.04 -21.17 -12.32
C ASN A 53 0.37 -21.69 -12.64
N GLY A 54 0.78 -21.55 -13.90
CA GLY A 54 1.96 -22.20 -14.45
C GLY A 54 3.22 -21.37 -14.26
N ASN A 55 3.87 -21.48 -13.09
CA ASN A 55 5.25 -21.02 -12.92
C ASN A 55 6.06 -21.97 -12.02
N ALA A 56 6.25 -23.20 -12.49
CA ALA A 56 7.25 -24.12 -11.95
C ALA A 56 8.67 -23.59 -12.24
N ARG A 57 9.10 -22.57 -11.47
CA ARG A 57 10.49 -22.10 -11.47
C ARG A 57 11.38 -23.29 -11.12
N GLN A 58 12.41 -23.52 -11.95
CA GLN A 58 13.29 -24.68 -11.78
C GLN A 58 13.97 -24.64 -10.41
N ARG A 59 13.66 -25.64 -9.57
CA ARG A 59 14.33 -25.86 -8.29
C ARG A 59 15.85 -25.92 -8.53
N PRO A 60 16.68 -25.19 -7.76
CA PRO A 60 18.11 -25.43 -7.76
C PRO A 60 18.35 -26.87 -7.34
N ASN A 61 19.05 -27.65 -8.16
CA ASN A 61 19.57 -28.96 -7.75
C ASN A 61 20.67 -28.72 -6.71
N LEU A 62 20.29 -28.60 -5.45
CA LEU A 62 21.21 -28.70 -4.32
C LEU A 62 21.84 -30.09 -4.38
N THR A 63 23.14 -30.10 -4.63
CA THR A 63 23.92 -31.30 -4.96
C THR A 63 23.85 -32.32 -3.84
N ASN A 64 23.32 -33.50 -4.17
CA ASN A 64 23.16 -34.64 -3.27
C ASN A 64 24.49 -35.39 -3.09
N GLU A 65 25.55 -34.67 -2.75
CA GLU A 65 26.90 -35.20 -2.52
C GLU A 65 27.25 -35.19 -1.03
N ALA A 66 27.76 -36.33 -0.56
CA ALA A 66 28.32 -36.58 0.77
C ALA A 66 27.35 -36.58 1.98
N ARG A 67 26.42 -37.55 2.03
CA ARG A 67 25.99 -38.21 3.29
C ARG A 67 25.53 -39.65 3.03
N GLY A 68 25.88 -40.57 3.95
CA GLY A 68 25.48 -41.97 3.86
C GLY A 68 23.97 -42.16 4.07
N ARG A 69 23.38 -43.18 3.45
CA ARG A 69 21.93 -43.48 3.60
C ARG A 69 21.54 -43.61 5.08
N LYS A 70 20.66 -42.72 5.57
CA LYS A 70 19.98 -42.84 6.88
C LYS A 70 19.41 -44.27 7.02
N PRO A 71 19.62 -45.00 8.13
CA PRO A 71 19.14 -46.38 8.26
C PRO A 71 17.61 -46.46 8.21
N GLY A 72 17.06 -47.59 7.76
CA GLY A 72 15.63 -47.72 7.41
C GLY A 72 14.64 -47.33 8.51
N ILE A 73 14.96 -47.61 9.78
CA ILE A 73 14.14 -47.22 10.95
C ILE A 73 14.04 -45.70 11.12
N TRP A 74 15.12 -44.96 10.83
CA TRP A 74 15.13 -43.50 10.91
C TRP A 74 14.27 -42.94 9.78
N ARG A 75 14.53 -43.36 8.52
CA ARG A 75 13.70 -42.97 7.37
C ARG A 75 12.20 -43.24 7.56
N PHE A 76 11.82 -44.35 8.21
CA PHE A 76 10.42 -44.62 8.52
C PHE A 76 9.86 -43.67 9.59
N LYS A 77 10.64 -43.37 10.64
CA LYS A 77 10.28 -42.41 11.69
C LYS A 77 10.16 -40.98 11.13
N ASP A 78 11.06 -40.58 10.24
CA ASP A 78 11.10 -39.26 9.60
C ASP A 78 9.91 -39.10 8.63
N ALA A 79 9.60 -40.14 7.85
CA ALA A 79 8.40 -40.20 7.01
C ALA A 79 7.10 -40.19 7.83
N ALA A 80 7.04 -40.89 8.98
CA ALA A 80 5.89 -40.89 9.87
C ALA A 80 5.69 -39.54 10.58
N ARG A 81 6.78 -38.89 11.01
CA ARG A 81 6.75 -37.51 11.52
C ARG A 81 6.23 -36.55 10.44
N THR A 82 6.77 -36.65 9.22
CA THR A 82 6.35 -35.84 8.08
C THR A 82 4.87 -36.01 7.77
N ALA A 83 4.36 -37.24 7.66
CA ALA A 83 2.94 -37.47 7.40
C ALA A 83 2.01 -36.93 8.50
N LEU A 84 2.45 -36.92 9.77
CA LEU A 84 1.70 -36.31 10.88
C LEU A 84 1.69 -34.77 10.80
N GLU A 85 2.78 -34.17 10.34
CA GLU A 85 2.91 -32.72 10.13
C GLU A 85 2.12 -32.26 8.91
N ASP A 86 2.20 -32.98 7.79
CA ASP A 86 1.39 -32.74 6.59
C ASP A 86 -0.11 -32.84 6.90
N LYS A 87 -0.52 -33.86 7.65
CA LYS A 87 -1.90 -33.98 8.12
C LYS A 87 -2.30 -32.80 9.01
N ARG A 88 -1.45 -32.38 9.96
CA ARG A 88 -1.69 -31.19 10.81
C ARG A 88 -1.93 -29.95 9.96
N ARG A 89 -1.09 -29.70 8.95
CA ARG A 89 -1.20 -28.55 8.06
C ARG A 89 -2.48 -28.61 7.23
N GLY A 90 -2.81 -29.78 6.68
CA GLY A 90 -4.07 -30.02 5.98
C GLY A 90 -5.29 -29.79 6.88
N ASP A 91 -5.29 -30.28 8.11
CA ASP A 91 -6.36 -30.08 9.08
C ASP A 91 -6.53 -28.58 9.45
N LEU A 92 -5.42 -27.84 9.61
CA LEU A 92 -5.43 -26.41 9.90
C LEU A 92 -5.93 -25.58 8.70
N LYS A 93 -5.39 -25.85 7.50
CA LYS A 93 -5.84 -25.26 6.23
C LYS A 93 -7.32 -25.49 6.01
N ASN A 94 -7.80 -26.73 6.17
CA ASN A 94 -9.22 -27.06 6.05
C ASN A 94 -10.07 -26.26 7.04
N LYS A 95 -9.66 -26.14 8.32
CA LYS A 95 -10.39 -25.31 9.29
C LYS A 95 -10.46 -23.84 8.89
N LEU A 96 -9.37 -23.27 8.38
CA LEU A 96 -9.34 -21.87 7.91
C LEU A 96 -10.21 -21.66 6.67
N LEU A 97 -10.21 -22.61 5.72
CA LEU A 97 -10.90 -22.49 4.42
C LEU A 97 -12.39 -22.89 4.45
N THR A 98 -12.78 -23.89 5.23
CA THR A 98 -14.14 -24.51 5.17
C THR A 98 -15.32 -23.58 5.47
N GLN A 99 -15.11 -22.43 6.10
CA GLN A 99 -16.17 -21.43 6.32
C GLN A 99 -16.06 -20.22 5.37
N ILE A 100 -15.21 -20.25 4.34
CA ILE A 100 -15.17 -19.22 3.30
C ILE A 100 -16.24 -19.59 2.27
N ASN A 101 -17.32 -18.81 2.20
CA ASN A 101 -18.39 -18.98 1.22
C ASN A 101 -18.61 -17.66 0.47
N HIS A 102 -17.83 -17.45 -0.60
CA HIS A 102 -17.88 -16.24 -1.41
C HIS A 102 -19.26 -16.00 -2.05
N ASP A 103 -19.92 -17.07 -2.52
CA ASP A 103 -21.20 -16.97 -3.25
C ASP A 103 -22.36 -16.49 -2.35
N GLU A 104 -22.34 -16.83 -1.06
CA GLU A 104 -23.33 -16.34 -0.09
C GLU A 104 -23.17 -14.85 0.20
N LEU A 105 -21.95 -14.32 0.25
CA LEU A 105 -21.70 -12.89 0.49
C LEU A 105 -22.09 -12.04 -0.72
N GLU A 106 -21.82 -12.51 -1.94
CA GLU A 106 -22.23 -11.84 -3.18
C GLU A 106 -23.75 -11.70 -3.33
N ALA A 107 -24.54 -12.60 -2.75
CA ALA A 107 -26.01 -12.52 -2.77
C ALA A 107 -26.58 -11.24 -2.10
N PHE A 108 -25.79 -10.57 -1.24
CA PHE A 108 -26.17 -9.30 -0.60
C PHE A 108 -25.74 -8.06 -1.40
N ARG A 109 -24.81 -8.19 -2.35
CA ARG A 109 -24.27 -7.07 -3.14
C ARG A 109 -25.39 -6.41 -3.97
N LYS A 110 -25.35 -5.07 -4.06
CA LYS A 110 -26.16 -4.30 -5.01
C LYS A 110 -25.38 -3.92 -6.25
N SER A 111 -25.96 -4.12 -7.43
CA SER A 111 -25.28 -3.74 -8.68
C SER A 111 -25.18 -2.22 -8.81
N ASP A 112 -24.21 -1.74 -9.59
CA ASP A 112 -24.07 -0.31 -9.90
C ASP A 112 -25.34 0.29 -10.53
N GLU A 113 -26.10 -0.51 -11.27
CA GLU A 113 -27.37 -0.10 -11.89
C GLU A 113 -28.48 0.01 -10.84
N GLU A 114 -28.59 -0.95 -9.91
CA GLU A 114 -29.51 -0.88 -8.77
C GLU A 114 -29.19 0.32 -7.88
N LEU A 115 -27.92 0.55 -7.55
CA LEU A 115 -27.48 1.71 -6.76
C LEU A 115 -27.88 3.03 -7.43
N LYS A 116 -27.70 3.15 -8.75
CA LYS A 116 -28.12 4.33 -9.53
C LYS A 116 -29.64 4.50 -9.56
N ALA A 117 -30.41 3.41 -9.56
CA ALA A 117 -31.87 3.44 -9.50
C ALA A 117 -32.43 3.91 -8.13
N ILE A 118 -31.67 3.77 -7.04
CA ILE A 118 -32.10 4.21 -5.70
C ILE A 118 -32.11 5.75 -5.60
N LYS A 119 -33.31 6.32 -5.74
CA LYS A 119 -33.57 7.77 -5.65
C LYS A 119 -33.15 8.38 -4.29
N ASN A 120 -33.37 7.67 -3.18
CA ASN A 120 -33.06 8.19 -1.84
C ASN A 120 -31.55 8.14 -1.56
N LYS A 121 -30.92 9.31 -1.36
CA LYS A 121 -29.48 9.45 -1.10
C LYS A 121 -29.01 8.68 0.15
N LYS A 122 -29.81 8.61 1.22
CA LYS A 122 -29.43 7.88 2.46
C LYS A 122 -29.41 6.36 2.23
N VAL A 123 -30.43 5.83 1.55
CA VAL A 123 -30.54 4.39 1.26
C VAL A 123 -29.45 3.95 0.27
N ARG A 124 -29.20 4.75 -0.78
CA ARG A 124 -28.09 4.52 -1.72
C ARG A 124 -26.74 4.52 -1.03
N ARG A 125 -26.51 5.46 -0.09
CA ARG A 125 -25.28 5.50 0.71
C ARG A 125 -25.11 4.23 1.55
N PHE A 126 -26.16 3.78 2.24
CA PHE A 126 -26.13 2.56 3.05
C PHE A 126 -25.77 1.31 2.23
N TYR A 127 -26.32 1.16 1.01
CA TYR A 127 -25.96 0.03 0.14
C TYR A 127 -24.57 0.18 -0.52
N SER A 128 -24.08 1.41 -0.75
CA SER A 128 -22.66 1.63 -1.11
C SER A 128 -21.76 1.15 0.01
N GLU A 129 -21.95 1.65 1.23
CA GLU A 129 -21.21 1.25 2.44
C GLU A 129 -21.38 -0.24 2.77
N GLN A 130 -22.39 -0.93 2.21
CA GLN A 130 -22.52 -2.39 2.30
C GLN A 130 -21.64 -3.10 1.27
N ASN A 131 -21.70 -2.69 0.00
CA ASN A 131 -20.82 -3.19 -1.06
C ASN A 131 -19.34 -2.98 -0.73
N ASP A 132 -18.99 -1.82 -0.16
CA ASP A 132 -17.62 -1.48 0.23
C ASP A 132 -17.10 -2.47 1.30
N ARG A 133 -17.89 -2.74 2.35
CA ARG A 133 -17.59 -3.78 3.35
C ARG A 133 -17.54 -5.20 2.78
N LEU A 134 -18.37 -5.54 1.79
CA LEU A 134 -18.30 -6.83 1.10
C LEU A 134 -16.97 -6.96 0.33
N ASN A 135 -16.49 -5.88 -0.31
CA ASN A 135 -15.17 -5.88 -0.95
C ASN A 135 -14.03 -6.11 0.06
N ASP A 136 -14.09 -5.47 1.23
CA ASP A 136 -13.09 -5.67 2.30
C ASP A 136 -13.06 -7.12 2.80
N TRP A 137 -14.22 -7.77 2.97
CA TRP A 137 -14.30 -9.17 3.37
C TRP A 137 -13.75 -10.12 2.30
N LEU A 138 -14.05 -9.86 1.03
CA LEU A 138 -13.51 -10.64 -0.10
C LEU A 138 -11.99 -10.49 -0.24
N GLU A 139 -11.44 -9.30 0.03
CA GLU A 139 -9.99 -9.08 0.09
C GLU A 139 -9.35 -9.91 1.22
N VAL A 140 -9.94 -9.91 2.42
CA VAL A 140 -9.48 -10.72 3.54
C VAL A 140 -9.52 -12.22 3.22
N ASP A 141 -10.64 -12.72 2.69
CA ASP A 141 -10.80 -14.13 2.34
C ASP A 141 -9.79 -14.54 1.24
N ALA A 142 -9.58 -13.69 0.21
CA ALA A 142 -8.59 -13.93 -0.82
C ALA A 142 -7.14 -13.95 -0.30
N ILE A 143 -6.80 -13.05 0.64
CA ILE A 143 -5.48 -13.04 1.30
C ILE A 143 -5.28 -14.28 2.15
N VAL A 144 -6.28 -14.69 2.94
CA VAL A 144 -6.19 -15.91 3.76
C VAL A 144 -6.07 -17.15 2.87
N MET A 145 -6.79 -17.21 1.74
CA MET A 145 -6.65 -18.30 0.77
C MET A 145 -5.28 -18.35 0.10
N ALA A 146 -4.70 -17.21 -0.28
CA ALA A 146 -3.41 -17.15 -0.96
C ALA A 146 -2.23 -17.38 0.00
N VAL A 147 -2.23 -16.69 1.13
CA VAL A 147 -1.06 -16.60 2.03
C VAL A 147 -0.98 -17.78 3.00
N ALA A 148 -2.10 -18.28 3.52
CA ALA A 148 -2.05 -19.32 4.56
C ALA A 148 -1.42 -20.64 4.08
N ASP A 149 -1.52 -20.97 2.79
CA ASP A 149 -0.90 -22.17 2.23
C ASP A 149 0.63 -22.06 2.23
N ASP A 150 1.16 -21.00 1.62
CA ASP A 150 2.60 -20.70 1.58
C ASP A 150 3.19 -20.60 3.00
N VAL A 151 2.50 -19.94 3.94
CA VAL A 151 2.97 -19.85 5.33
C VAL A 151 3.12 -21.23 5.96
N LEU A 152 2.10 -22.09 5.84
CA LEU A 152 2.11 -23.41 6.46
C LEU A 152 3.07 -24.37 5.75
N GLU A 153 3.22 -24.28 4.43
CA GLU A 153 4.25 -25.01 3.68
C GLU A 153 5.67 -24.61 4.11
N SER A 154 5.86 -23.34 4.43
CA SER A 154 7.11 -22.77 4.95
C SER A 154 7.42 -23.09 6.43
N MET A 155 6.51 -23.69 7.20
CA MET A 155 6.80 -24.06 8.61
C MET A 155 7.73 -25.28 8.72
N ASP A 156 8.67 -25.20 9.67
CA ASP A 156 9.63 -26.24 10.04
C ASP A 156 10.34 -26.90 8.84
N PRO A 157 11.26 -26.17 8.16
CA PRO A 157 11.89 -26.66 6.93
C PRO A 157 12.93 -27.77 7.13
N ASP A 158 13.35 -28.03 8.38
CA ASP A 158 14.34 -29.05 8.79
C ASP A 158 13.82 -29.80 10.05
N PRO A 159 12.77 -30.66 9.91
CA PRO A 159 12.07 -31.24 11.05
C PRO A 159 12.89 -32.27 11.83
N ASP A 160 13.95 -32.84 11.23
CA ASP A 160 14.85 -33.79 11.88
C ASP A 160 16.16 -33.16 12.38
N ASN A 161 16.36 -31.86 12.09
CA ASN A 161 17.47 -31.02 12.54
C ASN A 161 18.84 -31.55 12.06
N ASP A 162 18.89 -32.10 10.84
CA ASP A 162 20.12 -32.63 10.25
C ASP A 162 20.97 -31.56 9.54
N GLY A 163 20.44 -30.34 9.40
CA GLY A 163 21.05 -29.19 8.74
C GLY A 163 20.69 -29.09 7.26
N THR A 164 19.84 -29.97 6.73
CA THR A 164 19.32 -29.89 5.37
C THR A 164 17.84 -29.50 5.39
N ARG A 165 17.46 -28.55 4.52
CA ARG A 165 16.06 -28.17 4.38
C ARG A 165 15.35 -29.21 3.52
N GLU A 166 14.66 -30.15 4.17
CA GLU A 166 13.81 -31.13 3.50
C GLU A 166 12.52 -30.49 2.94
N ARG A 167 12.13 -29.30 3.42
CA ARG A 167 10.94 -28.55 2.96
C ARG A 167 11.22 -27.06 2.72
N GLY A 168 10.33 -26.43 1.96
CA GLY A 168 10.25 -24.97 1.77
C GLY A 168 9.01 -24.59 0.96
N GLY A 169 8.31 -23.56 1.39
CA GLY A 169 7.22 -22.87 0.68
C GLY A 169 7.68 -21.50 0.17
N GLY A 170 6.78 -20.70 -0.41
CA GLY A 170 7.13 -19.42 -1.02
C GLY A 170 7.84 -18.42 -0.09
N ILE A 171 7.59 -18.48 1.23
CA ILE A 171 8.14 -17.51 2.19
C ILE A 171 9.67 -17.58 2.29
N GLN A 172 10.25 -18.77 2.17
CA GLN A 172 11.71 -18.93 2.20
C GLN A 172 12.41 -18.18 1.06
N ASP A 173 11.78 -18.10 -0.11
CA ASP A 173 12.37 -17.53 -1.32
C ASP A 173 12.16 -16.01 -1.40
N VAL A 174 11.08 -15.47 -0.83
CA VAL A 174 10.76 -14.02 -0.86
C VAL A 174 11.41 -13.22 0.27
N ALA A 175 12.19 -13.85 1.16
CA ALA A 175 12.89 -13.21 2.28
C ALA A 175 11.99 -12.30 3.17
N GLY A 176 10.75 -12.73 3.40
CA GLY A 176 9.74 -11.98 4.17
C GLY A 176 8.99 -10.90 3.37
N ASN A 177 9.18 -10.78 2.05
CA ASN A 177 8.41 -9.86 1.21
C ASN A 177 7.03 -10.45 0.82
N ILE A 178 6.07 -10.32 1.73
CA ILE A 178 4.69 -10.83 1.62
C ILE A 178 4.00 -10.37 0.33
N TYR A 179 4.35 -9.18 -0.18
CA TYR A 179 3.81 -8.66 -1.43
C TYR A 179 4.08 -9.55 -2.66
N GLU A 180 5.09 -10.43 -2.62
CA GLU A 180 5.40 -11.40 -3.69
C GLU A 180 4.56 -12.70 -3.61
N LEU A 181 3.81 -12.90 -2.52
CA LEU A 181 2.91 -14.05 -2.28
C LEU A 181 1.43 -13.72 -2.59
N LEU A 182 1.10 -12.44 -2.73
CA LEU A 182 -0.25 -12.00 -3.11
C LEU A 182 -0.60 -12.45 -4.54
N PRO A 183 -1.89 -12.60 -4.90
CA PRO A 183 -2.32 -12.90 -6.28
C PRO A 183 -1.71 -11.94 -7.31
N GLU A 184 -1.35 -12.43 -8.51
CA GLU A 184 -0.68 -11.61 -9.54
C GLU A 184 -1.47 -10.32 -9.89
N GLU A 185 -2.80 -10.37 -9.86
CA GLU A 185 -3.67 -9.19 -10.08
C GLU A 185 -3.48 -8.10 -9.00
N GLU A 186 -3.33 -8.50 -7.74
CA GLU A 186 -3.01 -7.62 -6.61
C GLU A 186 -1.60 -7.02 -6.77
N GLN A 187 -0.61 -7.85 -7.08
CA GLN A 187 0.78 -7.42 -7.30
C GLN A 187 0.84 -6.38 -8.43
N GLU A 188 0.19 -6.66 -9.56
CA GLU A 188 0.12 -5.72 -10.68
C GLU A 188 -0.61 -4.42 -10.30
N LYS A 189 -1.73 -4.48 -9.57
CA LYS A 189 -2.50 -3.32 -9.11
C LYS A 189 -1.66 -2.42 -8.21
N ARG A 190 -0.97 -2.99 -7.21
CA ARG A 190 -0.06 -2.27 -6.29
C ARG A 190 1.16 -1.70 -7.05
N ALA A 191 1.81 -2.49 -7.91
CA ALA A 191 2.95 -2.04 -8.72
C ALA A 191 2.59 -0.94 -9.75
N LYS A 192 1.38 -0.99 -10.35
CA LYS A 192 0.85 0.07 -11.23
C LYS A 192 0.60 1.36 -10.44
N ALA A 193 0.07 1.27 -9.23
CA ALA A 193 -0.14 2.42 -8.35
C ALA A 193 1.20 3.09 -7.95
N GLU A 194 2.20 2.32 -7.52
CA GLU A 194 3.54 2.82 -7.22
C GLU A 194 4.20 3.51 -8.43
N LYS A 195 4.15 2.89 -9.61
CA LYS A 195 4.72 3.46 -10.85
C LYS A 195 4.05 4.78 -11.21
N ARG A 196 2.72 4.88 -11.08
CA ARG A 196 1.96 6.13 -11.28
C ARG A 196 2.37 7.20 -10.27
N ALA A 197 2.49 6.86 -8.99
CA ALA A 197 2.92 7.80 -7.96
C ALA A 197 4.34 8.34 -8.22
N LYS A 198 5.31 7.46 -8.49
CA LYS A 198 6.69 7.84 -8.84
C LYS A 198 6.75 8.71 -10.10
N TRP A 199 5.93 8.41 -11.10
CA TRP A 199 5.82 9.22 -12.32
C TRP A 199 5.25 10.61 -12.03
N ALA A 200 4.14 10.72 -11.29
CA ALA A 200 3.52 11.99 -10.94
C ALA A 200 4.46 12.91 -10.12
N ILE A 201 5.17 12.35 -9.14
CA ILE A 201 6.17 13.10 -8.35
C ILE A 201 7.29 13.62 -9.27
N ASN A 202 7.86 12.79 -10.14
CA ASN A 202 8.92 13.21 -11.06
C ASN A 202 8.44 14.28 -12.06
N VAL A 203 7.21 14.16 -12.58
CA VAL A 203 6.62 15.16 -13.50
C VAL A 203 6.43 16.50 -12.78
N ASN A 204 5.96 16.49 -11.53
CA ASN A 204 5.82 17.71 -10.73
C ASN A 204 7.18 18.39 -10.48
N VAL A 205 8.22 17.63 -10.10
CA VAL A 205 9.59 18.16 -9.94
C VAL A 205 10.05 18.88 -11.22
N ILE A 206 9.90 18.25 -12.38
CA ILE A 206 10.30 18.84 -13.66
C ILE A 206 9.48 20.10 -13.97
N ALA A 207 8.17 20.07 -13.72
CA ALA A 207 7.28 21.21 -13.95
C ALA A 207 7.63 22.42 -13.06
N ASN A 208 7.89 22.21 -11.77
CA ASN A 208 8.29 23.29 -10.85
C ASN A 208 9.71 23.83 -11.14
N ILE A 209 10.65 23.00 -11.61
CA ILE A 209 11.94 23.47 -12.14
C ILE A 209 11.72 24.39 -13.35
N LEU A 210 10.86 24.00 -14.30
CA LEU A 210 10.56 24.79 -15.49
C LEU A 210 9.84 26.11 -15.17
N LEU A 211 8.89 26.12 -14.22
CA LEU A 211 8.25 27.34 -13.73
C LEU A 211 9.27 28.29 -13.11
N LEU A 212 10.13 27.81 -12.21
CA LEU A 212 11.13 28.64 -11.56
C LEU A 212 12.13 29.21 -12.58
N ALA A 213 12.60 28.40 -13.52
CA ALA A 213 13.48 28.86 -14.61
C ALA A 213 12.81 29.94 -15.48
N GLY A 214 11.53 29.76 -15.83
CA GLY A 214 10.76 30.76 -16.57
C GLY A 214 10.57 32.08 -15.80
N LYS A 215 10.28 32.01 -14.49
CA LYS A 215 10.18 33.18 -13.62
C LYS A 215 11.52 33.88 -13.40
N ILE A 216 12.63 33.16 -13.26
CA ILE A 216 13.99 33.74 -13.20
C ILE A 216 14.31 34.51 -14.48
N TYR A 217 13.98 33.96 -15.66
CA TYR A 217 14.17 34.64 -16.94
C TYR A 217 13.31 35.91 -17.06
N ALA A 218 12.03 35.87 -16.64
CA ALA A 218 11.16 37.05 -16.63
C ALA A 218 11.61 38.12 -15.61
N ALA A 219 12.03 37.72 -14.41
CA ALA A 219 12.49 38.63 -13.37
C ALA A 219 13.80 39.34 -13.76
N SER A 220 14.78 38.60 -14.30
CA SER A 220 16.06 39.15 -14.75
C SER A 220 15.96 40.11 -15.94
N THR A 221 14.95 39.96 -16.80
CA THR A 221 14.71 40.85 -17.94
C THR A 221 13.86 42.08 -17.59
N THR A 222 12.95 41.97 -16.63
CA THR A 222 11.98 43.04 -16.29
C THR A 222 12.34 43.83 -15.03
N GLY A 223 13.19 43.29 -14.15
CA GLY A 223 13.68 43.96 -12.92
C GLY A 223 12.61 44.30 -11.87
N SER A 224 11.37 43.83 -12.04
CA SER A 224 10.22 44.28 -11.25
C SER A 224 10.14 43.61 -9.89
N LEU A 225 9.90 44.39 -8.82
CA LEU A 225 9.80 43.90 -7.45
C LEU A 225 8.72 42.82 -7.28
N SER A 226 7.58 42.97 -7.97
CA SER A 226 6.46 42.01 -7.98
C SER A 226 6.82 40.66 -8.63
N LEU A 227 7.72 40.65 -9.62
CA LEU A 227 8.23 39.41 -10.21
C LEU A 227 9.25 38.72 -9.29
N ILE A 228 9.97 39.47 -8.45
CA ILE A 228 10.87 38.90 -7.44
C ILE A 228 10.06 38.20 -6.34
N ALA A 229 8.97 38.80 -5.86
CA ALA A 229 8.06 38.14 -4.91
C ALA A 229 7.51 36.82 -5.49
N SER A 230 6.96 36.86 -6.72
CA SER A 230 6.45 35.66 -7.39
C SER A 230 7.53 34.59 -7.69
N LEU A 231 8.81 34.99 -7.75
CA LEU A 231 9.95 34.07 -7.89
C LEU A 231 10.28 33.38 -6.57
N VAL A 232 10.19 34.09 -5.43
CA VAL A 232 10.34 33.49 -4.10
C VAL A 232 9.27 32.42 -3.87
N ASP A 233 8.01 32.69 -4.22
CA ASP A 233 6.92 31.70 -4.12
C ASP A 233 7.28 30.41 -4.88
N SER A 234 7.72 30.51 -6.14
CA SER A 234 8.10 29.33 -6.93
C SER A 234 9.45 28.71 -6.57
N ALA A 235 10.28 29.38 -5.76
CA ALA A 235 11.44 28.76 -5.13
C ALA A 235 11.02 27.90 -3.93
N LEU A 236 10.01 28.35 -3.16
CA LEU A 236 9.40 27.57 -2.07
C LEU A 236 8.65 26.35 -2.63
N ASP A 237 7.91 26.51 -3.73
CA ASP A 237 7.27 25.41 -4.48
C ASP A 237 8.28 24.31 -4.87
N LEU A 238 9.42 24.73 -5.44
CA LEU A 238 10.46 23.80 -5.87
C LEU A 238 11.11 23.12 -4.66
N LEU A 239 11.37 23.86 -3.58
CA LEU A 239 11.92 23.34 -2.33
C LEU A 239 11.00 22.29 -1.70
N CYS A 240 9.68 22.53 -1.66
CA CYS A 240 8.66 21.55 -1.30
C CYS A 240 8.81 20.26 -2.12
N THR A 241 8.75 20.42 -3.44
CA THR A 241 8.73 19.28 -4.37
C THR A 241 10.01 18.47 -4.25
N LEU A 242 11.14 19.14 -4.01
CA LEU A 242 12.44 18.52 -3.77
C LEU A 242 12.50 17.79 -2.41
N ILE A 243 11.87 18.32 -1.35
CA ILE A 243 11.72 17.60 -0.06
C ILE A 243 10.89 16.33 -0.26
N VAL A 244 9.71 16.42 -0.87
CA VAL A 244 8.84 15.25 -1.12
C VAL A 244 9.56 14.20 -1.99
N TRP A 245 10.20 14.64 -3.07
CA TRP A 245 10.99 13.77 -3.95
C TRP A 245 12.18 13.11 -3.22
N SER A 246 12.93 13.87 -2.42
CA SER A 246 14.07 13.36 -1.65
C SER A 246 13.63 12.35 -0.61
N THR A 247 12.50 12.59 0.05
CA THR A 247 11.90 11.67 1.03
C THR A 247 11.46 10.36 0.37
N ASN A 248 10.71 10.42 -0.74
CA ASN A 248 10.37 9.23 -1.53
C ASN A 248 11.63 8.45 -1.97
N LYS A 249 12.65 9.18 -2.46
CA LYS A 249 13.91 8.60 -2.91
C LYS A 249 14.66 7.89 -1.77
N LEU A 250 14.74 8.52 -0.59
CA LEU A 250 15.38 7.99 0.60
C LEU A 250 14.69 6.72 1.15
N VAL A 251 13.36 6.66 1.07
CA VAL A 251 12.59 5.44 1.41
C VAL A 251 12.85 4.34 0.37
N SER A 252 12.87 4.69 -0.92
CA SER A 252 13.11 3.72 -2.01
C SER A 252 14.52 3.08 -2.01
N TRP A 253 15.49 3.69 -1.32
CA TRP A 253 16.90 3.25 -1.33
C TRP A 253 17.16 2.07 -0.39
N ARG A 254 17.26 0.85 -0.94
CA ARG A 254 17.76 -0.34 -0.21
C ARG A 254 19.30 -0.30 -0.05
N LEU A 255 19.80 0.55 0.86
CA LEU A 255 21.19 0.52 1.32
C LEU A 255 21.30 -0.31 2.62
N ASP A 256 22.12 -1.36 2.63
CA ASP A 256 22.28 -2.29 3.77
C ASP A 256 22.70 -1.61 5.08
N LYS A 257 23.58 -0.59 4.98
CA LYS A 257 23.99 0.24 6.13
C LYS A 257 22.80 0.96 6.77
N LEU A 258 21.79 1.29 5.95
CA LEU A 258 20.63 2.06 6.31
C LEU A 258 19.41 1.17 6.65
N GLN A 259 19.46 -0.15 6.38
CA GLN A 259 18.60 -1.15 7.01
C GLN A 259 19.02 -1.41 8.46
N ARG A 260 20.32 -1.60 8.74
CA ARG A 260 20.81 -1.81 10.12
C ARG A 260 20.47 -0.65 11.08
N ARG A 261 20.36 0.57 10.56
CA ARG A 261 19.98 1.76 11.35
C ARG A 261 18.46 1.93 11.53
N PHE A 262 17.66 1.33 10.65
CA PHE A 262 16.20 1.39 10.65
C PHE A 262 15.64 -0.02 10.41
N PRO A 263 15.73 -0.92 11.41
CA PRO A 263 15.32 -2.33 11.25
C PRO A 263 13.82 -2.48 10.96
N VAL A 264 13.03 -1.48 11.37
CA VAL A 264 11.57 -1.38 11.19
C VAL A 264 11.17 -0.77 9.83
N GLY A 265 12.14 -0.52 8.94
CA GLY A 265 11.89 0.15 7.66
C GLY A 265 11.82 1.68 7.78
N ARG A 266 11.45 2.36 6.68
CA ARG A 266 11.59 3.83 6.54
C ARG A 266 10.33 4.58 6.08
N LYS A 267 9.19 3.90 5.87
CA LYS A 267 7.91 4.55 5.51
C LYS A 267 7.52 5.67 6.49
N ARG A 268 7.91 5.55 7.78
CA ARG A 268 7.80 6.59 8.82
C ARG A 268 8.44 7.95 8.48
N LEU A 269 9.39 8.02 7.53
CA LEU A 269 10.00 9.29 7.11
C LEU A 269 9.10 10.09 6.14
N GLU A 270 8.10 9.46 5.52
CA GLU A 270 7.21 10.10 4.54
C GLU A 270 6.36 11.23 5.15
N PRO A 271 5.60 11.02 6.25
CA PRO A 271 4.88 12.10 6.92
C PRO A 271 5.80 13.17 7.53
N LEU A 272 7.06 12.85 7.85
CA LEU A 272 8.03 13.88 8.30
C LEU A 272 8.37 14.89 7.20
N GLY A 273 8.41 14.45 5.94
CA GLY A 273 8.57 15.36 4.79
C GLY A 273 7.39 16.33 4.65
N ILE A 274 6.16 15.79 4.80
CA ILE A 274 4.91 16.57 4.77
C ILE A 274 4.83 17.54 5.96
N LEU A 275 5.29 17.11 7.14
CA LEU A 275 5.35 17.93 8.36
C LEU A 275 6.29 19.13 8.20
N VAL A 276 7.54 18.90 7.77
CA VAL A 276 8.51 19.98 7.52
C VAL A 276 7.98 20.96 6.47
N PHE A 277 7.36 20.45 5.40
CA PHE A 277 6.76 21.30 4.39
C PHE A 277 5.60 22.16 4.94
N SER A 278 4.68 21.55 5.69
CA SER A 278 3.55 22.26 6.31
C SER A 278 4.00 23.43 7.20
N ILE A 279 5.10 23.26 7.94
CA ILE A 279 5.69 24.31 8.78
C ILE A 279 6.25 25.46 7.91
N ILE A 280 6.96 25.15 6.83
CA ILE A 280 7.48 26.17 5.90
C ILE A 280 6.34 27.00 5.30
N MET A 281 5.26 26.34 4.84
CA MET A 281 4.10 27.03 4.27
C MET A 281 3.43 27.97 5.27
N VAL A 282 3.20 27.53 6.51
CA VAL A 282 2.62 28.39 7.56
C VAL A 282 3.50 29.63 7.82
N ILE A 283 4.83 29.49 7.82
CA ILE A 283 5.75 30.62 7.99
C ILE A 283 5.67 31.59 6.79
N SER A 284 5.69 31.08 5.56
CA SER A 284 5.62 31.90 4.35
C SER A 284 4.30 32.68 4.26
N PHE A 285 3.15 32.03 4.51
CA PHE A 285 1.86 32.73 4.51
C PHE A 285 1.69 33.69 5.69
N MET A 286 2.38 33.47 6.83
CA MET A 286 2.42 34.45 7.91
C MET A 286 3.20 35.73 7.51
N GLN A 287 4.25 35.62 6.68
CA GLN A 287 4.94 36.79 6.11
C GLN A 287 4.05 37.53 5.11
N ILE A 288 3.38 36.83 4.20
CA ILE A 288 2.44 37.44 3.23
C ILE A 288 1.28 38.15 3.98
N LEU A 289 0.76 37.54 5.05
CA LEU A 289 -0.25 38.16 5.92
C LEU A 289 0.29 39.45 6.57
N GLN A 290 1.52 39.44 7.08
CA GLN A 290 2.16 40.61 7.67
C GLN A 290 2.34 41.74 6.65
N GLU A 291 2.83 41.45 5.44
CA GLU A 291 2.96 42.44 4.36
C GLU A 291 1.60 43.00 3.94
N SER A 292 0.58 42.14 3.84
CA SER A 292 -0.79 42.54 3.49
C SER A 292 -1.38 43.50 4.54
N VAL A 293 -1.22 43.20 5.83
CA VAL A 293 -1.64 44.08 6.93
C VAL A 293 -0.83 45.39 6.94
N GLN A 294 0.47 45.34 6.64
CA GLN A 294 1.30 46.54 6.52
C GLN A 294 0.85 47.45 5.37
N LYS A 295 0.40 46.89 4.24
CA LYS A 295 -0.20 47.66 3.12
C LYS A 295 -1.58 48.24 3.45
N LEU A 296 -2.33 47.65 4.38
CA LEU A 296 -3.61 48.17 4.88
C LEU A 296 -3.46 49.31 5.90
N MET A 297 -2.40 49.27 6.73
CA MET A 297 -2.18 50.25 7.80
C MET A 297 -2.09 51.74 7.39
N PRO A 298 -1.48 52.15 6.25
CA PRO A 298 -1.44 53.56 5.88
C PRO A 298 -2.81 54.17 5.55
N LEU A 299 -3.87 53.38 5.36
CA LEU A 299 -5.26 53.81 5.11
C LEU A 299 -5.48 54.68 3.84
N GLU A 300 -4.41 54.98 3.11
CA GLU A 300 -4.36 55.67 1.83
C GLU A 300 -3.45 54.87 0.88
N GLY A 301 -3.87 54.75 -0.38
CA GLY A 301 -3.11 54.06 -1.42
C GLY A 301 -3.81 54.19 -2.78
N GLU A 302 -3.04 54.07 -3.86
CA GLU A 302 -3.56 53.98 -5.23
C GLU A 302 -3.66 52.51 -5.66
N ALA A 303 -4.63 52.17 -6.51
CA ALA A 303 -4.74 50.85 -7.09
C ALA A 303 -3.67 50.65 -8.18
N GLU A 304 -2.49 50.17 -7.80
CA GLU A 304 -1.40 49.91 -8.75
C GLU A 304 -1.84 48.92 -9.84
N PRO A 305 -1.67 49.24 -11.14
CA PRO A 305 -2.00 48.32 -12.20
C PRO A 305 -1.03 47.14 -12.20
N LEU A 306 -1.58 45.92 -12.09
CA LEU A 306 -0.84 44.68 -12.30
C LEU A 306 -0.12 44.73 -13.66
N GLY A 307 1.21 44.76 -13.64
CA GLY A 307 2.00 44.72 -14.86
C GLY A 307 1.72 43.44 -15.67
N ASN A 308 1.60 43.57 -17.00
CA ASN A 308 1.24 42.46 -17.90
C ASN A 308 2.10 41.19 -17.69
N TYR A 309 3.38 41.36 -17.32
CA TYR A 309 4.28 40.25 -16.99
C TYR A 309 3.94 39.52 -15.68
N ALA A 310 3.44 40.23 -14.66
CA ALA A 310 2.97 39.61 -13.42
C ALA A 310 1.66 38.83 -13.66
N ILE A 311 0.73 39.39 -14.45
CA ILE A 311 -0.48 38.68 -14.90
C ILE A 311 -0.10 37.40 -15.65
N ALA A 312 0.83 37.48 -16.61
CA ALA A 312 1.29 36.32 -17.37
C ALA A 312 1.97 35.26 -16.47
N ALA A 313 2.73 35.67 -15.46
CA ALA A 313 3.36 34.76 -14.49
C ALA A 313 2.31 34.03 -13.62
N LEU A 314 1.30 34.74 -13.11
CA LEU A 314 0.21 34.16 -12.33
C LEU A 314 -0.68 33.22 -13.17
N VAL A 315 -1.03 33.60 -14.40
CA VAL A 315 -1.80 32.74 -15.29
C VAL A 315 -1.03 31.47 -15.65
N SER A 316 0.29 31.57 -15.87
CA SER A 316 1.16 30.42 -16.12
C SER A 316 1.19 29.43 -14.94
N THR A 317 1.30 29.91 -13.69
CA THR A 317 1.24 29.05 -12.50
C THR A 317 -0.13 28.40 -12.32
N ILE A 318 -1.23 29.13 -12.52
CA ILE A 318 -2.60 28.59 -12.46
C ILE A 318 -2.79 27.44 -13.45
N VAL A 319 -2.38 27.64 -14.72
CA VAL A 319 -2.53 26.61 -15.76
C VAL A 319 -1.67 25.38 -15.45
N LEU A 320 -0.38 25.55 -15.11
CA LEU A 320 0.49 24.40 -14.93
C LEU A 320 0.18 23.62 -13.64
N LYS A 321 0.01 24.30 -12.50
CA LYS A 321 -0.40 23.62 -11.25
C LYS A 321 -1.80 23.04 -11.35
N GLY A 322 -2.69 23.64 -12.15
CA GLY A 322 -4.00 23.06 -12.49
C GLY A 322 -3.87 21.72 -13.22
N ILE A 323 -3.07 21.65 -14.30
CA ILE A 323 -2.82 20.41 -15.04
C ILE A 323 -2.23 19.32 -14.12
N ILE A 324 -1.28 19.68 -13.26
CA ILE A 324 -0.67 18.76 -12.29
C ILE A 324 -1.72 18.26 -11.29
N TRP A 325 -2.53 19.15 -10.72
CA TRP A 325 -3.60 18.80 -9.78
C TRP A 325 -4.60 17.79 -10.38
N PHE A 326 -5.08 18.03 -11.60
CA PHE A 326 -5.95 17.09 -12.31
C PHE A 326 -5.25 15.76 -12.63
N GLY A 327 -3.95 15.78 -12.95
CA GLY A 327 -3.14 14.58 -13.16
C GLY A 327 -2.86 13.75 -11.90
N CYS A 328 -2.81 14.40 -10.73
CA CYS A 328 -2.54 13.75 -9.43
C CYS A 328 -3.81 13.23 -8.73
N MET A 329 -4.99 13.83 -8.95
CA MET A 329 -6.26 13.38 -8.36
C MET A 329 -6.58 11.87 -8.46
N PRO A 330 -6.29 11.13 -9.56
CA PRO A 330 -6.56 9.69 -9.62
C PRO A 330 -5.57 8.81 -8.83
N ILE A 331 -4.53 9.39 -8.22
CA ILE A 331 -3.48 8.65 -7.51
C ILE A 331 -3.69 8.80 -6.00
N LYS A 332 -4.10 7.71 -5.34
CA LYS A 332 -4.48 7.72 -3.92
C LYS A 332 -3.31 7.61 -2.92
N THR A 333 -2.05 7.72 -3.34
CA THR A 333 -0.92 7.69 -2.39
C THR A 333 -0.83 9.01 -1.63
N THR A 334 -0.57 8.95 -0.33
CA THR A 334 -0.58 10.09 0.61
C THR A 334 0.40 11.19 0.21
N GLN A 335 1.60 10.84 -0.24
CA GLN A 335 2.56 11.79 -0.82
C GLN A 335 2.01 12.55 -2.03
N VAL A 336 1.30 11.86 -2.94
CA VAL A 336 0.74 12.49 -4.15
C VAL A 336 -0.54 13.25 -3.82
N GLN A 337 -1.29 12.85 -2.80
CA GLN A 337 -2.42 13.63 -2.28
C GLN A 337 -1.95 14.91 -1.60
N ALA A 338 -0.87 14.89 -0.81
CA ALA A 338 -0.27 16.10 -0.24
C ALA A 338 0.18 17.06 -1.34
N LEU A 339 0.85 16.53 -2.37
CA LEU A 339 1.29 17.28 -3.56
C LEU A 339 0.11 17.82 -4.41
N ALA A 340 -0.99 17.07 -4.49
CA ALA A 340 -2.22 17.51 -5.16
C ALA A 340 -2.97 18.58 -4.35
N LYS A 341 -2.95 18.48 -3.01
CA LYS A 341 -3.50 19.46 -2.09
C LYS A 341 -2.75 20.78 -2.19
N ASP A 342 -1.42 20.71 -2.22
CA ASP A 342 -0.52 21.84 -2.48
C ASP A 342 -0.89 22.54 -3.79
N CYS A 343 -0.80 21.83 -4.93
CA CYS A 343 -1.13 22.38 -6.25
C CYS A 343 -2.55 22.98 -6.32
N LYS A 344 -3.53 22.40 -5.62
CA LYS A 344 -4.90 22.94 -5.51
C LYS A 344 -4.93 24.25 -4.73
N THR A 345 -4.29 24.29 -3.57
CA THR A 345 -4.20 25.49 -2.73
C THR A 345 -3.50 26.62 -3.47
N ASP A 346 -2.46 26.30 -4.25
CA ASP A 346 -1.75 27.26 -5.09
C ASP A 346 -2.58 27.78 -6.27
N VAL A 347 -3.34 26.90 -6.94
CA VAL A 347 -4.26 27.32 -8.00
C VAL A 347 -5.30 28.29 -7.44
N ASN A 348 -5.87 27.97 -6.28
CA ASN A 348 -6.81 28.86 -5.59
C ASN A 348 -6.13 30.18 -5.19
N PHE A 349 -4.90 30.12 -4.65
CA PHE A 349 -4.13 31.30 -4.24
C PHE A 349 -3.87 32.23 -5.42
N ASN A 350 -3.17 31.74 -6.45
CA ASN A 350 -2.79 32.53 -7.62
C ASN A 350 -4.03 33.06 -8.37
N THR A 351 -5.15 32.31 -8.39
CA THR A 351 -6.40 32.78 -9.01
C THR A 351 -7.03 33.94 -8.24
N LEU A 352 -7.07 33.86 -6.91
CA LEU A 352 -7.64 34.92 -6.07
C LEU A 352 -6.73 36.15 -5.99
N SER A 353 -5.41 35.94 -5.87
CA SER A 353 -4.38 36.99 -5.94
C SER A 353 -4.27 37.64 -7.32
N LEU A 354 -4.91 37.10 -8.35
CA LEU A 354 -5.13 37.77 -9.64
C LEU A 354 -6.49 38.49 -9.68
N LEU A 355 -7.55 37.89 -9.14
CA LEU A 355 -8.91 38.43 -9.14
C LEU A 355 -9.07 39.68 -8.26
N PHE A 356 -8.57 39.67 -7.03
CA PHE A 356 -8.74 40.79 -6.10
C PHE A 356 -8.14 42.11 -6.62
N PRO A 357 -6.86 42.17 -7.05
CA PRO A 357 -6.30 43.37 -7.66
C PRO A 357 -6.92 43.74 -9.02
N LEU A 358 -7.34 42.77 -9.84
CA LEU A 358 -8.06 43.07 -11.09
C LEU A 358 -9.40 43.78 -10.81
N ILE A 359 -10.19 43.25 -9.86
CA ILE A 359 -11.47 43.85 -9.45
C ILE A 359 -11.22 45.19 -8.76
N GLY A 360 -10.20 45.29 -7.89
CA GLY A 360 -9.81 46.52 -7.20
C GLY A 360 -9.47 47.64 -8.17
N TYR A 361 -8.74 47.33 -9.24
CA TYR A 361 -8.43 48.29 -10.31
C TYR A 361 -9.68 48.75 -11.09
N TYR A 362 -10.56 47.82 -11.50
CA TYR A 362 -11.79 48.20 -12.23
C TYR A 362 -12.86 48.88 -11.37
N ALA A 363 -12.84 48.67 -10.05
CA ALA A 363 -13.80 49.25 -9.11
C ALA A 363 -13.26 50.48 -8.35
N ASP A 364 -11.99 50.86 -8.57
CA ASP A 364 -11.27 51.93 -7.86
C ASP A 364 -11.21 51.71 -6.33
N VAL A 365 -10.96 50.46 -5.92
CA VAL A 365 -10.92 50.02 -4.51
C VAL A 365 -9.51 49.52 -4.14
N TRP A 366 -8.64 50.45 -3.74
CA TRP A 366 -7.23 50.17 -3.41
C TRP A 366 -7.03 49.10 -2.32
N TRP A 367 -7.91 49.06 -1.31
CA TRP A 367 -7.77 48.14 -0.16
C TRP A 367 -8.19 46.69 -0.47
N LEU A 368 -8.84 46.44 -1.61
CA LEU A 368 -9.40 45.13 -1.93
C LEU A 368 -8.32 44.06 -2.14
N ASP A 369 -7.19 44.45 -2.76
CA ASP A 369 -6.03 43.57 -2.96
C ASP A 369 -5.40 43.11 -1.63
N PRO A 370 -4.89 44.00 -0.76
CA PRO A 370 -4.28 43.56 0.50
C PRO A 370 -5.29 42.94 1.48
N ALA A 371 -6.58 43.32 1.44
CA ALA A 371 -7.61 42.64 2.23
C ALA A 371 -7.86 41.21 1.73
N GLY A 372 -7.94 41.02 0.40
CA GLY A 372 -8.06 39.71 -0.22
C GLY A 372 -6.87 38.80 0.11
N ALA A 373 -5.65 39.32 -0.05
CA ALA A 373 -4.41 38.62 0.30
C ALA A 373 -4.33 38.24 1.79
N ALA A 374 -4.78 39.10 2.70
CA ALA A 374 -4.81 38.82 4.14
C ALA A 374 -5.81 37.69 4.50
N VAL A 375 -7.07 37.79 4.02
CA VAL A 375 -8.10 36.75 4.26
C VAL A 375 -7.68 35.40 3.70
N LEU A 376 -7.10 35.41 2.51
CA LEU A 376 -6.61 34.22 1.82
C LEU A 376 -5.41 33.58 2.52
N SER A 377 -4.47 34.38 3.02
CA SER A 377 -3.34 33.88 3.82
C SER A 377 -3.81 33.20 5.11
N ILE A 378 -4.81 33.76 5.80
CA ILE A 378 -5.41 33.13 6.99
C ILE A 378 -6.02 31.77 6.65
N PHE A 379 -6.77 31.66 5.55
CA PHE A 379 -7.36 30.40 5.10
C PHE A 379 -6.29 29.32 4.86
N ILE A 380 -5.19 29.68 4.19
CA ILE A 380 -4.10 28.77 3.85
C ILE A 380 -3.30 28.37 5.10
N ILE A 381 -3.06 29.29 6.04
CA ILE A 381 -2.44 28.99 7.34
C ILE A 381 -3.27 27.96 8.11
N VAL A 382 -4.61 28.09 8.15
CA VAL A 382 -5.49 27.15 8.85
C VAL A 382 -5.45 25.76 8.19
N ASP A 383 -5.47 25.67 6.86
CA ASP A 383 -5.43 24.39 6.14
C ASP A 383 -4.09 23.65 6.32
N TRP A 384 -2.96 24.36 6.26
CA TRP A 384 -1.63 23.78 6.52
C TRP A 384 -1.38 23.49 8.00
N ALA A 385 -1.89 24.30 8.93
CA ALA A 385 -1.83 24.01 10.37
C ALA A 385 -2.65 22.75 10.72
N SER A 386 -3.83 22.58 10.13
CA SER A 386 -4.62 21.35 10.27
C SER A 386 -3.88 20.13 9.70
N THR A 387 -3.25 20.29 8.54
CA THR A 387 -2.46 19.21 7.89
C THR A 387 -1.25 18.82 8.74
N CYS A 388 -0.56 19.80 9.32
CA CYS A 388 0.54 19.63 10.26
C CYS A 388 0.08 18.81 11.49
N PHE A 389 -1.03 19.22 12.13
CA PHE A 389 -1.57 18.54 13.30
C PHE A 389 -2.04 17.11 13.00
N GLU A 390 -2.67 16.87 11.84
CA GLU A 390 -3.06 15.52 11.38
C GLU A 390 -1.84 14.60 11.21
N ASN A 391 -0.76 15.10 10.58
CA ASN A 391 0.48 14.32 10.41
C ASN A 391 1.18 14.04 11.74
N ILE A 392 1.20 15.01 12.68
CA ILE A 392 1.71 14.79 14.05
C ILE A 392 0.88 13.71 14.74
N THR A 393 -0.45 13.81 14.69
CA THR A 393 -1.37 12.87 15.38
C THR A 393 -1.16 11.44 14.85
N ARG A 394 -1.05 11.25 13.53
CA ARG A 394 -0.70 9.95 12.92
C ARG A 394 0.69 9.43 13.29
N LEU A 395 1.68 10.31 13.39
CA LEU A 395 3.04 9.97 13.86
C LEU A 395 3.06 9.58 15.35
N SER A 396 2.12 10.11 16.14
CA SER A 396 1.97 9.86 17.59
C SER A 396 1.14 8.62 17.96
N GLY A 397 0.72 7.79 17.00
CA GLY A 397 -0.05 6.57 17.29
C GLY A 397 -1.57 6.73 17.26
N GLN A 398 -2.11 7.62 16.41
CA GLN A 398 -3.56 7.73 16.21
C GLN A 398 -4.20 6.37 15.95
N ALA A 399 -5.30 6.04 16.63
CA ALA A 399 -6.09 4.84 16.34
C ALA A 399 -6.49 4.79 14.86
N ALA A 400 -6.42 3.61 14.26
CA ALA A 400 -6.84 3.39 12.88
C ALA A 400 -8.36 3.59 12.70
N ASP A 401 -8.80 3.83 11.47
CA ASP A 401 -10.21 4.12 11.23
C ASP A 401 -11.15 2.95 11.60
N THR A 402 -12.37 3.29 12.01
CA THR A 402 -13.38 2.32 12.45
C THR A 402 -13.87 1.39 11.33
N GLU A 403 -13.75 1.76 10.06
CA GLU A 403 -13.98 0.86 8.92
C GLU A 403 -12.85 -0.18 8.82
N PHE A 404 -11.59 0.26 8.90
CA PHE A 404 -10.43 -0.61 8.89
C PHE A 404 -10.39 -1.57 10.10
N LEU A 405 -10.76 -1.11 11.30
CA LEU A 405 -10.84 -1.97 12.48
C LEU A 405 -11.86 -3.11 12.29
N LYS A 406 -12.98 -2.88 11.58
CA LYS A 406 -13.95 -3.95 11.25
C LYS A 406 -13.37 -4.96 10.25
N LYS A 407 -12.54 -4.51 9.30
CA LYS A 407 -11.81 -5.38 8.37
C LYS A 407 -10.85 -6.31 9.15
N LEU A 408 -10.09 -5.76 10.10
CA LEU A 408 -9.24 -6.54 11.00
C LEU A 408 -10.03 -7.51 11.90
N MET A 409 -11.17 -7.10 12.43
CA MET A 409 -12.06 -8.01 13.17
C MET A 409 -12.56 -9.18 12.31
N TYR A 410 -12.76 -8.98 11.00
CA TYR A 410 -13.09 -10.06 10.08
C TYR A 410 -11.90 -11.01 9.81
N VAL A 411 -10.67 -10.47 9.71
CA VAL A 411 -9.44 -11.31 9.70
C VAL A 411 -9.36 -12.17 10.96
N ALA A 412 -9.54 -11.59 12.14
CA ALA A 412 -9.55 -12.34 13.40
C ALA A 412 -10.66 -13.42 13.42
N TYR A 413 -11.88 -13.06 13.02
CA TYR A 413 -13.02 -13.99 12.93
C TYR A 413 -12.74 -15.21 12.04
N ARG A 414 -12.00 -15.03 10.92
CA ARG A 414 -11.56 -16.10 10.01
C ARG A 414 -10.72 -17.19 10.69
N PHE A 415 -10.04 -16.86 11.79
CA PHE A 415 -9.23 -17.78 12.61
C PHE A 415 -10.00 -18.35 13.83
N SER A 416 -11.27 -17.96 14.06
CA SER A 416 -12.10 -18.50 15.14
C SER A 416 -12.21 -20.05 15.21
N PRO A 417 -12.08 -20.84 14.13
CA PRO A 417 -12.11 -22.31 14.22
C PRO A 417 -10.84 -22.95 14.81
N VAL A 418 -9.77 -22.17 14.97
CA VAL A 418 -8.44 -22.64 15.37
C VAL A 418 -7.93 -22.01 16.67
N VAL A 419 -8.66 -21.03 17.22
CA VAL A 419 -8.36 -20.34 18.48
C VAL A 419 -9.53 -20.47 19.47
N ALA A 420 -9.29 -20.25 20.76
CA ALA A 420 -10.36 -20.24 21.77
C ALA A 420 -11.10 -18.89 21.82
N GLY A 421 -10.46 -17.80 21.37
CA GLY A 421 -11.06 -16.48 21.25
C GLY A 421 -10.02 -15.39 20.97
N PHE A 422 -10.45 -14.14 21.02
CA PHE A 422 -9.60 -12.96 20.94
C PHE A 422 -9.84 -12.10 22.17
N LYS A 423 -8.76 -11.61 22.77
CA LYS A 423 -8.78 -10.75 23.96
C LYS A 423 -8.75 -9.28 23.57
N ASN A 424 -7.94 -8.94 22.56
CA ASN A 424 -7.80 -7.59 22.06
C ASN A 424 -7.41 -7.58 20.56
N VAL A 425 -7.84 -6.55 19.84
CA VAL A 425 -7.42 -6.22 18.47
C VAL A 425 -7.23 -4.70 18.42
N THR A 426 -6.00 -4.24 18.57
CA THR A 426 -5.64 -2.82 18.51
C THR A 426 -5.01 -2.51 17.16
N ALA A 427 -5.35 -1.37 16.57
CA ALA A 427 -4.71 -0.87 15.35
C ALA A 427 -4.45 0.63 15.45
N TYR A 428 -3.23 1.06 15.16
CA TYR A 428 -2.78 2.44 15.27
C TYR A 428 -1.82 2.84 14.16
N HIS A 429 -1.82 4.11 13.78
CA HIS A 429 -0.93 4.65 12.76
C HIS A 429 0.51 4.68 13.25
N ALA A 430 1.41 4.25 12.38
CA ALA A 430 2.85 4.18 12.60
C ALA A 430 3.56 5.03 11.54
N GLY A 431 3.19 6.30 11.44
CA GLY A 431 3.45 7.13 10.27
C GLY A 431 2.27 7.05 9.30
N ASP A 432 2.52 6.64 8.06
CA ASP A 432 1.46 6.53 7.04
C ASP A 432 0.71 5.18 7.12
N GLY A 433 1.46 4.08 7.28
CA GLY A 433 0.91 2.74 7.46
C GLY A 433 0.38 2.46 8.87
N VAL A 434 -0.37 1.37 9.01
CA VAL A 434 -0.98 0.94 10.27
C VAL A 434 -0.21 -0.21 10.88
N TRP A 435 -0.05 -0.17 12.21
CA TRP A 435 0.43 -1.25 13.04
C TRP A 435 -0.74 -1.92 13.73
N VAL A 436 -0.72 -3.25 13.79
CA VAL A 436 -1.79 -4.07 14.34
C VAL A 436 -1.23 -4.98 15.44
N GLU A 437 -1.93 -5.04 16.56
CA GLU A 437 -1.63 -5.92 17.70
C GLU A 437 -2.86 -6.78 17.99
N ILE A 438 -2.68 -8.10 17.96
CA ILE A 438 -3.76 -9.08 18.15
C ILE A 438 -3.39 -10.01 19.30
N ASP A 439 -4.19 -9.96 20.38
CA ASP A 439 -4.06 -10.88 21.51
C ASP A 439 -5.05 -12.04 21.34
N VAL A 440 -4.51 -13.23 21.09
CA VAL A 440 -5.25 -14.46 20.81
C VAL A 440 -5.31 -15.34 22.06
N LEU A 441 -6.49 -15.90 22.35
CA LEU A 441 -6.67 -16.88 23.41
C LEU A 441 -6.56 -18.30 22.86
N MET A 442 -5.70 -19.12 23.47
CA MET A 442 -5.46 -20.52 23.12
C MET A 442 -5.68 -21.45 24.33
N ASP A 443 -5.92 -22.73 24.06
CA ASP A 443 -5.98 -23.75 25.11
C ASP A 443 -4.58 -23.93 25.75
N PRO A 444 -4.45 -23.98 27.10
CA PRO A 444 -3.15 -24.09 27.79
C PRO A 444 -2.34 -25.36 27.47
N HIS A 445 -2.96 -26.39 26.91
CA HIS A 445 -2.31 -27.63 26.46
C HIS A 445 -1.97 -27.62 24.97
N THR A 446 -2.25 -26.52 24.25
CA THR A 446 -1.76 -26.29 22.89
C THR A 446 -0.24 -26.32 22.88
N LYS A 447 0.34 -27.22 22.09
CA LYS A 447 1.80 -27.33 21.96
C LYS A 447 2.34 -26.09 21.25
N LEU A 448 3.50 -25.58 21.69
CA LEU A 448 4.10 -24.34 21.20
C LEU A 448 4.13 -24.22 19.67
N TYR A 449 4.51 -25.28 18.96
CA TYR A 449 4.57 -25.24 17.48
C TYR A 449 3.19 -25.05 16.83
N HIS A 450 2.09 -25.58 17.40
CA HIS A 450 0.74 -25.30 16.88
C HIS A 450 0.35 -23.84 17.12
N ALA A 451 0.66 -23.29 18.29
CA ALA A 451 0.39 -21.88 18.59
C ALA A 451 1.22 -20.95 17.68
N HIS A 452 2.48 -21.29 17.43
CA HIS A 452 3.35 -20.59 16.49
C HIS A 452 2.83 -20.64 15.05
N ASP A 453 2.49 -21.84 14.53
CA ASP A 453 1.93 -22.00 13.18
C ASP A 453 0.70 -21.08 12.99
N ILE A 454 -0.19 -21.02 13.99
CA ILE A 454 -1.39 -20.17 13.96
C ILE A 454 -1.04 -18.68 14.07
N ALA A 455 -0.14 -18.31 14.99
CA ALA A 455 0.26 -16.91 15.22
C ALA A 455 0.90 -16.30 13.97
N GLU A 456 1.87 -17.00 13.39
CA GLU A 456 2.62 -16.55 12.23
C GLU A 456 1.74 -16.55 10.97
N THR A 457 0.81 -17.51 10.81
CA THR A 457 -0.21 -17.46 9.74
C THR A 457 -1.13 -16.25 9.88
N LEU A 458 -1.62 -15.95 11.10
CA LEU A 458 -2.44 -14.76 11.34
C LEU A 458 -1.66 -13.45 11.09
N GLN A 459 -0.38 -13.41 11.49
CA GLN A 459 0.52 -12.28 11.24
C GLN A 459 0.68 -12.04 9.73
N TYR A 460 1.05 -13.07 8.97
CA TYR A 460 1.25 -12.97 7.51
C TYR A 460 -0.04 -12.61 6.75
N CYS A 461 -1.19 -13.18 7.14
CA CYS A 461 -2.48 -12.81 6.55
C CYS A 461 -2.86 -11.35 6.87
N THR A 462 -2.59 -10.87 8.08
CA THR A 462 -2.86 -9.48 8.48
C THR A 462 -1.92 -8.50 7.75
N GLU A 463 -0.64 -8.84 7.61
CA GLU A 463 0.35 -8.04 6.84
C GLU A 463 0.17 -8.13 5.30
N GLY A 464 -0.67 -9.03 4.80
CA GLY A 464 -1.08 -9.05 3.39
C GLY A 464 -1.96 -7.86 3.00
N LEU A 465 -2.71 -7.30 3.97
CA LEU A 465 -3.53 -6.11 3.79
C LEU A 465 -2.67 -4.90 3.34
N GLY A 466 -3.17 -4.13 2.38
CA GLY A 466 -2.40 -3.01 1.80
C GLY A 466 -2.08 -1.88 2.80
N GLU A 467 -2.86 -1.78 3.86
CA GLU A 467 -2.81 -0.76 4.89
C GLU A 467 -1.90 -1.13 6.08
N VAL A 468 -1.60 -2.43 6.26
CA VAL A 468 -0.79 -2.93 7.38
C VAL A 468 0.69 -2.91 7.03
N ASP A 469 1.47 -2.20 7.84
CA ASP A 469 2.94 -2.19 7.75
C ASP A 469 3.59 -3.28 8.62
N ARG A 470 2.94 -3.64 9.74
CA ARG A 470 3.37 -4.72 10.64
C ARG A 470 2.21 -5.21 11.50
N CYS A 471 2.15 -6.51 11.73
CA CYS A 471 1.28 -7.14 12.73
C CYS A 471 2.15 -7.77 13.82
N PHE A 472 1.66 -7.73 15.06
CA PHE A 472 2.18 -8.48 16.20
C PHE A 472 1.06 -9.36 16.74
N VAL A 473 1.32 -10.66 16.89
CA VAL A 473 0.33 -11.62 17.40
C VAL A 473 0.83 -12.21 18.71
N THR A 474 0.14 -11.89 19.80
CA THR A 474 0.41 -12.45 21.13
C THR A 474 -0.47 -13.68 21.36
N MET A 475 0.09 -14.73 21.94
CA MET A 475 -0.63 -15.96 22.28
C MET A 475 -0.78 -16.07 23.81
N ASP A 476 -1.96 -15.75 24.31
CA ASP A 476 -2.36 -15.88 25.71
C ASP A 476 -3.09 -17.21 25.96
N TYR A 477 -2.86 -17.82 27.13
CA TYR A 477 -3.60 -19.02 27.58
C TYR A 477 -4.69 -18.71 28.62
N SER A 478 -4.84 -17.44 29.01
CA SER A 478 -5.74 -16.98 30.05
C SER A 478 -6.37 -15.64 29.66
N SER A 479 -7.68 -15.50 29.84
CA SER A 479 -8.41 -14.24 29.59
C SER A 479 -8.00 -13.12 30.56
N SER A 480 -7.54 -13.47 31.76
CA SER A 480 -7.00 -12.54 32.76
C SER A 480 -5.55 -12.87 33.08
N GLY A 481 -4.67 -11.87 32.98
CA GLY A 481 -3.24 -11.97 33.29
C GLY A 481 -2.69 -10.60 33.70
N PRO A 482 -1.37 -10.44 33.84
CA PRO A 482 -0.76 -9.12 34.07
C PRO A 482 -0.98 -8.22 32.85
N THR A 483 -1.98 -7.35 32.94
CA THR A 483 -2.47 -6.44 31.88
C THR A 483 -1.54 -5.27 31.55
N GLY A 484 -0.36 -5.19 32.17
CA GLY A 484 0.52 -4.01 32.11
C GLY A 484 0.82 -3.51 30.70
N HIS A 485 1.05 -4.39 29.72
CA HIS A 485 1.30 -3.97 28.33
C HIS A 485 0.08 -3.33 27.63
N ALA A 486 -1.14 -3.72 28.00
CA ALA A 486 -2.36 -3.11 27.48
C ALA A 486 -2.75 -1.85 28.26
N GLU A 487 -2.61 -1.86 29.59
CA GLU A 487 -2.93 -0.71 30.45
C GLU A 487 -1.94 0.45 30.33
N ASP A 488 -0.64 0.19 30.16
CA ASP A 488 0.36 1.27 30.03
C ASP A 488 0.21 2.05 28.70
N ALA A 489 -0.43 1.46 27.69
CA ALA A 489 -0.81 2.15 26.45
C ALA A 489 -1.96 3.16 26.66
N GLU A 490 -2.79 2.99 27.69
CA GLU A 490 -3.89 3.90 28.04
C GLU A 490 -3.46 5.02 29.02
N ARG A 491 -2.22 5.01 29.52
CA ARG A 491 -1.73 5.91 30.59
C ARG A 491 -0.81 7.05 30.11
N VAL A 492 -1.27 7.87 29.15
CA VAL A 492 -0.69 9.21 28.89
C VAL A 492 -1.78 10.25 28.60
#